data_AF-A0A1I7W0G9-F1
#
_entry.id   AF-A0A1I7W0G9-F1
#
_cell.length_a   1.000
_cell.length_b   1.000
_cell.length_c   1.000
_cell.angle_alpha   90.00
_cell.angle_beta   90.00
_cell.angle_gamma   90.00
#
_symmetry.space_group_name_H-M   'P 1'
#
loop_
_entity.id
_entity.type
_entity.pdbx_description
1 polymer ?
#
loop_
_entity_poly.entity_id
_entity_poly.type
_entity_poly.pdbx_seq_one_letter_code
_entity_poly.pdbx_strand_id
1 'polypeptide(L)'
;MLELKVSRCCELNDERQLSAILFIGKNHDNDEYIAVVIISDTLSPSYIATYDQKSWEALRDEGEFNTDEEFIAELANPNNALSVERSECVQVRWIRSDEDGLTFEFCALTLNLDTSWIYDIVDALLKERNIYHDNAIKDETIIAGMERRLELLGKKVEEMDNYRRNLSNTLISKFVAIQNRKTSS
;
A
#
# COMPACT_ATOMS: atom_id res chain seq x y z
N MET A 1 12.31 12.14 12.45
CA MET A 1 11.68 10.79 12.49
C MET A 1 11.62 10.26 11.07
N LEU A 2 12.13 9.05 10.83
CA LEU A 2 12.15 8.44 9.50
C LEU A 2 10.79 7.80 9.16
N GLU A 3 10.18 8.20 8.04
CA GLU A 3 9.01 7.57 7.46
C GLU A 3 9.42 6.84 6.18
N LEU A 4 9.26 5.52 6.14
CA LEU A 4 9.58 4.71 4.97
C LEU A 4 8.54 4.95 3.86
N LYS A 5 9.03 5.14 2.64
CA LYS A 5 8.23 5.41 1.44
C LYS A 5 8.37 4.30 0.39
N VAL A 6 9.56 3.71 0.29
CA VAL A 6 9.86 2.62 -0.65
C VAL A 6 10.58 1.50 0.11
N SER A 7 10.17 0.26 -0.13
CA SER A 7 10.87 -0.95 0.31
C SER A 7 10.89 -1.95 -0.85
N ARG A 8 12.08 -2.36 -1.28
CA ARG A 8 12.28 -3.22 -2.46
C ARG A 8 13.35 -4.26 -2.20
N CYS A 9 13.02 -5.52 -2.49
CA CYS A 9 14.05 -6.55 -2.66
C CYS A 9 14.61 -6.44 -4.09
N CYS A 10 15.92 -6.64 -4.22
CA CYS A 10 16.62 -6.71 -5.49
C CYS A 10 17.67 -7.80 -5.48
N GLU A 11 17.99 -8.30 -6.67
CA GLU A 11 19.14 -9.16 -6.89
C GLU A 11 20.31 -8.28 -7.34
N LEU A 12 21.50 -8.56 -6.83
CA LEU A 12 22.71 -7.93 -7.34
C LEU A 12 23.06 -8.54 -8.69
N ASN A 13 23.48 -7.68 -9.63
CA ASN A 13 24.10 -8.11 -10.87
C ASN A 13 25.56 -8.53 -10.61
N ASP A 14 25.76 -9.54 -9.75
CA ASP A 14 27.06 -10.16 -9.50
C ASP A 14 27.01 -11.68 -9.71
N GLU A 15 28.17 -12.30 -9.92
CA GLU A 15 28.27 -13.76 -10.12
C GLU A 15 27.80 -14.58 -8.90
N ARG A 16 27.60 -13.93 -7.75
CA ARG A 16 27.27 -14.57 -6.48
C ARG A 16 25.78 -14.61 -6.20
N GLN A 17 24.95 -13.97 -7.04
CA GLN A 17 23.49 -13.89 -6.87
C GLN A 17 23.09 -13.41 -5.46
N LEU A 18 23.80 -12.41 -4.94
CA LEU A 18 23.46 -11.83 -3.64
C LEU A 18 22.11 -11.11 -3.71
N SER A 19 21.36 -11.14 -2.62
CA SER A 19 20.15 -10.34 -2.46
C SER A 19 20.48 -9.00 -1.79
N ALA A 20 19.73 -7.97 -2.13
CA ALA A 20 19.75 -6.70 -1.44
C ALA A 20 18.32 -6.28 -1.09
N ILE A 21 18.22 -5.46 -0.06
CA ILE A 21 16.99 -4.76 0.28
C ILE A 21 17.30 -3.27 0.25
N LEU A 22 16.52 -2.54 -0.53
CA LEU A 22 16.54 -1.09 -0.61
C LEU A 22 15.37 -0.53 0.19
N PHE A 23 15.67 0.52 0.96
CA PHE A 23 14.70 1.39 1.61
C PHE A 23 14.90 2.81 1.12
N ILE A 24 13.80 3.54 0.88
CA ILE A 24 13.81 5.00 0.76
C ILE A 24 12.83 5.53 1.79
N GLY A 25 13.26 6.49 2.59
CA GLY A 25 12.41 7.15 3.56
C GLY A 25 12.63 8.66 3.60
N LYS A 26 11.65 9.36 4.17
CA LYS A 26 11.71 10.80 4.40
C LYS A 26 11.94 11.06 5.89
N ASN A 27 12.98 11.81 6.22
CA ASN A 27 13.23 12.27 7.58
C ASN A 27 12.49 13.58 7.83
N HIS A 28 11.44 13.52 8.65
CA HIS A 28 10.61 14.69 8.98
C HIS A 28 11.32 15.78 9.78
N ASP A 29 12.44 15.49 10.43
CA ASP A 29 13.12 16.48 11.27
C ASP A 29 13.89 17.50 10.42
N ASN A 30 14.43 17.06 9.28
CA ASN A 30 15.29 17.86 8.40
C ASN A 30 14.75 18.01 6.97
N ASP A 31 13.60 17.40 6.64
CA ASP A 31 13.02 17.37 5.29
C ASP A 31 13.96 16.74 4.24
N GLU A 32 14.72 15.73 4.65
CA GLU A 32 15.69 15.02 3.81
C GLU A 32 15.14 13.65 3.40
N TYR A 33 15.45 13.24 2.17
CA TYR A 33 15.24 11.88 1.69
C TYR A 33 16.48 11.04 1.91
N ILE A 34 16.28 9.80 2.34
CA ILE A 34 17.35 8.88 2.70
C ILE A 34 17.11 7.57 1.99
N ALA A 35 18.07 7.16 1.17
CA ALA A 35 18.08 5.88 0.50
C ALA A 35 19.12 4.97 1.18
N VAL A 36 18.72 3.77 1.57
CA VAL A 36 19.61 2.79 2.20
C VAL A 36 19.49 1.45 1.49
N VAL A 37 20.62 0.87 1.10
CA VAL A 37 20.72 -0.50 0.60
C VAL A 37 21.45 -1.37 1.61
N ILE A 38 20.87 -2.51 1.95
CA ILE A 38 21.52 -3.56 2.74
C ILE A 38 21.76 -4.74 1.82
N ILE A 39 23.02 -5.15 1.65
CA ILE A 39 23.41 -6.29 0.82
C ILE A 39 23.59 -7.52 1.70
N SER A 40 23.05 -8.67 1.30
CA SER A 40 23.12 -9.93 2.04
C SER A 40 24.49 -10.63 1.90
N ASP A 41 25.58 -9.92 2.15
CA ASP A 41 26.92 -10.49 2.20
C ASP A 41 27.36 -10.87 3.64
N THR A 42 28.53 -11.48 3.79
CA THR A 42 29.06 -11.97 5.07
C THR A 42 29.25 -10.88 6.14
N LEU A 43 29.36 -9.61 5.76
CA LEU A 43 29.49 -8.47 6.66
C LEU A 43 28.22 -7.61 6.70
N SER A 44 27.24 -7.92 5.83
CA SER A 44 25.96 -7.22 5.68
C SER A 44 26.11 -5.68 5.72
N PRO A 45 27.01 -5.09 4.92
CA PRO A 45 27.21 -3.65 4.89
C PRO A 45 25.94 -2.97 4.40
N SER A 46 25.60 -1.87 5.06
CA SER A 46 24.62 -0.92 4.55
C SER A 46 25.33 0.23 3.84
N TYR A 47 24.66 0.71 2.80
CA TYR A 47 25.09 1.85 2.01
C TYR A 47 23.99 2.89 2.03
N ILE A 48 24.35 4.15 2.15
CA ILE A 48 23.41 5.27 2.26
C ILE A 48 23.68 6.36 1.21
N ALA A 49 22.60 7.00 0.78
CA ALA A 49 22.64 8.34 0.22
C ALA A 49 21.59 9.21 0.91
N THR A 50 21.94 10.47 1.17
CA THR A 50 21.04 11.48 1.73
C THR A 50 20.87 12.58 0.70
N TYR A 51 19.64 13.00 0.50
CA TYR A 51 19.23 14.02 -0.45
C TYR A 51 18.47 15.09 0.32
N ASP A 52 18.93 16.34 0.23
CA ASP A 52 18.07 17.46 0.61
C ASP A 52 16.89 17.57 -0.37
N GLN A 53 15.88 18.36 -0.02
CA GLN A 53 14.68 18.52 -0.84
C GLN A 53 15.03 18.97 -2.28
N LYS A 54 16.05 19.82 -2.46
CA LYS A 54 16.43 20.34 -3.77
C LYS A 54 17.10 19.28 -4.65
N SER A 55 17.99 18.47 -4.08
CA SER A 55 18.63 17.35 -4.76
C SER A 55 17.62 16.24 -5.09
N TRP A 56 16.65 16.02 -4.21
CA TRP A 56 15.54 15.10 -4.48
C TRP A 56 14.67 15.58 -5.64
N GLU A 57 14.30 16.86 -5.65
CA GLU A 57 13.57 17.48 -6.76
C GLU A 57 14.33 17.38 -8.08
N ALA A 58 15.64 17.60 -8.07
CA ALA A 58 16.46 17.44 -9.28
C ALA A 58 16.42 16.00 -9.83
N LEU A 59 16.54 14.99 -8.96
CA LEU A 59 16.42 13.57 -9.36
C LEU A 59 15.04 13.25 -9.93
N ARG A 60 13.99 13.78 -9.30
CA ARG A 60 12.61 13.62 -9.77
C ARG A 60 12.41 14.23 -11.15
N ASP A 61 12.91 15.45 -11.34
CA ASP A 61 12.78 16.19 -12.59
C ASP A 61 13.60 15.54 -13.72
N GLU A 62 14.78 14.97 -13.41
CA GLU A 62 15.56 14.14 -14.35
C GLU A 62 14.78 12.90 -14.82
N GLY A 63 13.98 12.30 -13.94
CA GLY A 63 13.07 11.20 -14.26
C GLY A 63 11.76 11.63 -14.95
N GLU A 64 11.57 12.92 -15.23
CA GLU A 64 10.38 13.51 -15.84
C GLU A 64 9.08 13.38 -15.02
N PHE A 65 9.18 13.37 -13.68
CA PHE A 65 8.01 13.30 -12.79
C PHE A 65 7.61 14.66 -12.23
N ASN A 66 6.30 14.89 -12.05
CA ASN A 66 5.80 16.19 -11.61
C ASN A 66 5.65 16.31 -10.10
N THR A 67 5.54 15.18 -9.40
CA THR A 67 5.28 15.13 -7.95
C THR A 67 6.12 14.07 -7.26
N ASP A 68 6.40 14.29 -5.98
CA ASP A 68 7.12 13.30 -5.17
C ASP A 68 6.33 12.01 -5.04
N GLU A 69 5.00 12.08 -4.94
CA GLU A 69 4.12 10.92 -4.85
C GLU A 69 4.17 10.05 -6.10
N GLU A 70 4.15 10.67 -7.29
CA GLU A 70 4.27 9.96 -8.58
C GLU A 70 5.63 9.27 -8.69
N PHE A 71 6.70 9.97 -8.34
CA PHE A 71 8.05 9.42 -8.39
C PHE A 71 8.25 8.28 -7.39
N ILE A 72 7.81 8.44 -6.14
CA ILE A 72 7.88 7.40 -5.11
C ILE A 72 7.06 6.17 -5.53
N ALA A 73 5.88 6.36 -6.10
CA ALA A 73 5.06 5.24 -6.59
C ALA A 73 5.79 4.43 -7.66
N GLU A 74 6.51 5.12 -8.56
CA GLU A 74 7.29 4.47 -9.62
C GLU A 74 8.56 3.79 -9.10
N LEU A 75 9.23 4.36 -8.10
CA LEU A 75 10.35 3.69 -7.41
C LEU A 75 9.88 2.43 -6.66
N ALA A 76 8.65 2.43 -6.15
CA ALA A 76 8.05 1.28 -5.47
C ALA A 76 7.45 0.22 -6.41
N ASN A 77 7.12 0.58 -7.66
CA ASN A 77 6.39 -0.27 -8.59
C ASN A 77 7.15 -1.59 -8.93
N PRO A 78 6.66 -2.77 -8.50
CA PRO A 78 7.37 -4.06 -8.63
C PRO A 78 7.67 -4.46 -10.07
N ASN A 79 6.99 -3.88 -11.06
CA ASN A 79 7.22 -4.16 -12.48
C ASN A 79 8.47 -3.48 -13.02
N ASN A 80 8.95 -2.42 -12.36
CA ASN A 80 10.20 -1.76 -12.72
C ASN A 80 11.37 -2.63 -12.25
N ALA A 81 12.34 -2.87 -13.13
CA ALA A 81 13.55 -3.61 -12.81
C ALA A 81 14.48 -2.72 -11.96
N LEU A 82 15.13 -3.33 -10.98
CA LEU A 82 16.07 -2.66 -10.08
C LEU A 82 17.43 -3.33 -10.23
N SER A 83 18.39 -2.62 -10.81
CA SER A 83 19.77 -3.08 -10.94
C SER A 83 20.60 -2.52 -9.79
N VAL A 84 21.40 -3.37 -9.16
CA VAL A 84 22.34 -2.97 -8.11
C VAL A 84 23.75 -3.40 -8.52
N GLU A 85 24.64 -2.43 -8.66
CA GLU A 85 26.04 -2.61 -9.03
C GLU A 85 26.94 -2.18 -7.86
N ARG A 86 27.89 -3.03 -7.48
CA ARG A 86 28.82 -2.77 -6.38
C ARG A 86 30.23 -2.54 -6.88
N SER A 87 30.83 -1.43 -6.45
CA SER A 87 32.23 -1.10 -6.65
C SER A 87 32.82 -0.53 -5.34
N GLU A 88 33.48 0.62 -5.39
CA GLU A 88 33.85 1.42 -4.21
C GLU A 88 32.61 2.00 -3.50
N CYS A 89 31.57 2.29 -4.28
CA CYS A 89 30.23 2.67 -3.85
C CYS A 89 29.20 1.67 -4.40
N VAL A 90 27.95 1.77 -3.96
CA VAL A 90 26.82 1.01 -4.51
C VAL A 90 26.01 1.92 -5.42
N GLN A 91 25.80 1.51 -6.66
CA GLN A 91 24.89 2.17 -7.58
C GLN A 91 23.60 1.37 -7.68
N VAL A 92 22.47 2.06 -7.56
CA VAL A 92 21.13 1.50 -7.69
C VAL A 92 20.46 2.20 -8.85
N ARG A 93 19.96 1.44 -9.83
CA ARG A 93 19.35 1.98 -11.04
C ARG A 93 17.98 1.37 -11.24
N TRP A 94 16.99 2.23 -11.50
CA TRP A 94 15.64 1.81 -11.88
C TRP A 94 15.49 1.84 -13.38
N ILE A 95 15.02 0.73 -13.91
CA ILE A 95 14.80 0.52 -15.33
C ILE A 95 13.31 0.22 -15.53
N ARG A 96 12.66 1.04 -16.36
CA ARG A 96 11.28 0.83 -16.79
C ARG A 96 11.27 0.28 -18.21
N SER A 97 10.29 -0.56 -18.51
CA SER A 97 9.97 -0.97 -19.88
C SER A 97 8.79 -0.16 -20.41
N ASP A 98 8.86 0.27 -21.66
CA ASP A 98 7.70 0.83 -22.37
C ASP A 98 6.75 -0.26 -22.91
N GLU A 99 5.69 0.16 -23.58
CA GLU A 99 4.69 -0.75 -24.18
C GLU A 99 5.28 -1.65 -25.28
N ASP A 100 6.36 -1.19 -25.94
CA ASP A 100 7.07 -1.91 -27.00
C ASP A 100 8.19 -2.83 -26.46
N GLY A 101 8.41 -2.83 -25.14
CA GLY A 101 9.42 -3.63 -24.46
C GLY A 101 10.84 -3.05 -24.51
N LEU A 102 11.01 -1.80 -24.93
CA LEU A 102 12.26 -1.06 -24.78
C LEU A 102 12.45 -0.67 -23.32
N THR A 103 13.68 -0.79 -22.86
CA THR A 103 14.03 -0.48 -21.46
C THR A 103 14.77 0.85 -21.39
N PHE A 104 14.44 1.66 -20.39
CA PHE A 104 15.13 2.91 -20.12
C PHE A 104 15.33 3.10 -18.63
N GLU A 105 16.47 3.69 -18.28
CA GLU A 105 16.79 4.09 -16.92
C GLU A 105 16.14 5.44 -16.63
N PHE A 106 15.40 5.54 -15.53
CA PHE A 106 14.76 6.80 -15.12
C PHE A 106 15.26 7.33 -13.78
N CYS A 107 16.03 6.55 -13.02
CA CYS A 107 16.62 6.98 -11.76
C CYS A 107 17.89 6.17 -11.47
N ALA A 108 18.95 6.87 -11.04
CA ALA A 108 20.17 6.27 -10.54
C ALA A 108 20.59 6.93 -9.23
N LEU A 109 20.87 6.12 -8.22
CA LEU A 109 21.38 6.56 -6.93
C LEU A 109 22.78 6.00 -6.71
N THR A 110 23.65 6.80 -6.11
CA THR A 110 25.00 6.38 -5.71
C THR A 110 25.12 6.47 -4.20
N LEU A 111 25.32 5.33 -3.54
CA LEU A 111 25.29 5.17 -2.09
C LEU A 111 26.69 4.81 -1.58
N ASN A 112 27.06 5.41 -0.45
CA ASN A 112 28.35 5.22 0.20
C ASN A 112 28.20 4.33 1.44
N LEU A 113 29.26 3.63 1.83
CA LEU A 113 29.24 2.75 3.00
C LEU A 113 28.95 3.55 4.28
N ASP A 114 27.86 3.21 4.96
CA ASP A 114 27.50 3.77 6.27
C ASP A 114 26.56 2.80 7.00
N THR A 115 26.86 2.52 8.26
CA THR A 115 26.12 1.56 9.10
C THR A 115 25.27 2.20 10.20
N SER A 116 25.28 3.53 10.30
CA SER A 116 24.59 4.25 11.38
C SER A 116 23.06 4.14 11.32
N TRP A 117 22.48 3.96 10.13
CA TRP A 117 21.03 4.07 9.88
C TRP A 117 20.23 2.78 10.05
N ILE A 118 20.88 1.64 10.30
CA ILE A 118 20.18 0.36 10.36
C ILE A 118 19.16 0.30 11.51
N TYR A 119 19.47 0.95 12.64
CA TYR A 119 18.57 1.02 13.78
C TYR A 119 17.36 1.91 13.50
N ASP A 120 17.54 3.01 12.77
CA ASP A 120 16.44 3.90 12.37
C ASP A 120 15.47 3.21 11.42
N ILE A 121 15.98 2.40 10.48
CA ILE A 121 15.14 1.58 9.59
C ILE A 121 14.36 0.54 10.39
N VAL A 122 15.01 -0.17 11.32
CA VAL A 122 14.33 -1.17 12.15
C VAL A 122 13.25 -0.51 13.03
N ASP A 123 13.54 0.63 13.64
CA ASP A 123 12.54 1.38 14.42
C ASP A 123 11.36 1.84 13.55
N ALA A 124 11.63 2.34 12.33
CA ALA A 124 10.59 2.74 11.38
C ALA A 124 9.71 1.54 10.97
N LEU A 125 10.30 0.39 10.65
CA LEU A 125 9.57 -0.85 10.32
C LEU A 125 8.70 -1.34 11.48
N LEU A 126 9.22 -1.29 12.71
CA LEU A 126 8.47 -1.70 13.92
C LEU A 126 7.28 -0.77 14.18
N LYS A 127 7.45 0.53 13.97
CA LYS A 127 6.37 1.52 14.09
C LYS A 127 5.32 1.34 13.01
N GLU A 128 5.73 1.16 11.77
CA GLU A 128 4.84 0.89 10.63
C GLU A 128 4.01 -0.38 10.88
N ARG A 129 4.65 -1.47 11.34
CA ARG A 129 3.95 -2.70 11.74
C ARG A 129 2.90 -2.44 12.82
N ASN A 130 3.23 -1.67 13.86
CA ASN A 130 2.28 -1.38 14.94
C ASN A 130 1.08 -0.58 14.41
N ILE A 131 1.30 0.39 13.51
CA ILE A 131 0.22 1.15 12.85
C ILE A 131 -0.69 0.21 12.06
N TYR A 132 -0.13 -0.69 11.23
CA TYR A 132 -0.92 -1.66 10.48
C TYR A 132 -1.72 -2.60 11.40
N HIS A 133 -1.11 -3.05 12.50
CA HIS A 133 -1.79 -3.90 13.47
C HIS A 133 -2.97 -3.18 14.14
N ASP A 134 -2.76 -1.94 14.60
CA ASP A 134 -3.80 -1.12 15.22
C ASP A 134 -4.94 -0.82 14.24
N ASN A 135 -4.62 -0.58 12.97
CA ASN A 135 -5.62 -0.37 11.92
C ASN A 135 -6.42 -1.65 11.64
N ALA A 136 -5.76 -2.82 11.57
CA ALA A 136 -6.45 -4.09 11.39
C ALA A 136 -7.46 -4.37 12.51
N ILE A 137 -7.11 -4.11 13.78
CA ILE A 137 -8.02 -4.26 14.93
C ILE A 137 -9.23 -3.32 14.81
N LYS A 138 -9.00 -2.06 14.40
CA LYS A 138 -10.08 -1.09 14.18
C LYS A 138 -11.00 -1.53 13.05
N ASP A 139 -10.43 -2.00 11.94
CA ASP A 139 -11.19 -2.46 10.78
C ASP A 139 -12.04 -3.69 11.12
N GLU A 140 -11.51 -4.66 11.87
CA GLU A 140 -12.29 -5.79 12.39
C GLU A 140 -13.49 -5.33 13.25
N THR A 141 -13.28 -4.32 14.10
CA THR A 141 -14.33 -3.75 14.94
C THR A 141 -15.43 -3.08 14.09
N ILE A 142 -15.04 -2.38 13.03
CA ILE A 142 -15.97 -1.73 12.09
C ILE A 142 -16.78 -2.79 11.34
N ILE A 143 -16.12 -3.84 10.83
CA ILE A 143 -16.76 -4.94 10.10
C ILE A 143 -17.78 -5.65 10.99
N ALA A 144 -17.42 -6.04 12.22
CA ALA A 144 -18.35 -6.65 13.17
C ALA A 144 -19.57 -5.75 13.46
N GLY A 145 -19.35 -4.43 13.53
CA GLY A 145 -20.43 -3.45 13.66
C GLY A 145 -21.36 -3.40 12.44
N MET A 146 -20.81 -3.50 11.22
CA MET A 146 -21.56 -3.56 9.97
C MET A 146 -22.36 -4.85 9.85
N GLU A 147 -21.76 -6.00 10.14
CA GLU A 147 -22.42 -7.31 10.13
C GLU A 147 -23.63 -7.33 11.06
N ARG A 148 -23.47 -6.82 12.28
CA ARG A 148 -24.58 -6.69 13.24
C ARG A 148 -25.71 -5.82 12.71
N ARG A 149 -25.38 -4.68 12.07
CA ARG A 149 -26.40 -3.81 11.46
C ARG A 149 -27.12 -4.50 10.31
N LEU A 150 -26.40 -5.27 9.49
CA LEU A 150 -26.96 -6.02 8.38
C LEU A 150 -27.89 -7.15 8.86
N GLU A 151 -27.52 -7.85 9.92
CA GLU A 151 -28.37 -8.86 10.57
C GLU A 151 -29.68 -8.24 11.09
N LEU A 152 -29.61 -7.11 11.79
CA LEU A 152 -30.78 -6.39 12.30
C LEU A 152 -31.68 -5.90 11.15
N LEU A 153 -31.08 -5.43 10.06
CA LEU A 153 -31.82 -5.02 8.87
C LEU A 153 -32.53 -6.22 8.22
N GLY A 154 -31.87 -7.37 8.11
CA GLY A 154 -32.46 -8.61 7.61
C GLY A 154 -33.70 -9.02 8.39
N LYS A 155 -33.61 -9.04 9.73
CA LYS A 155 -34.77 -9.32 10.61
C LYS A 155 -35.94 -8.36 10.35
N LYS A 156 -35.64 -7.06 10.21
CA LYS A 156 -36.68 -6.04 9.94
C LYS A 156 -37.33 -6.22 8.57
N VAL A 157 -36.57 -6.66 7.56
CA VAL A 157 -37.10 -6.96 6.22
C VAL A 157 -38.05 -8.17 6.28
N GLU A 158 -37.69 -9.22 7.01
CA GLU A 158 -38.56 -10.38 7.21
C GLU A 158 -39.86 -10.01 7.93
N GLU A 159 -39.77 -9.19 8.98
CA GLU A 159 -40.95 -8.65 9.69
C GLU A 159 -41.87 -7.85 8.76
N MET A 160 -41.30 -6.97 7.93
CA MET A 160 -42.06 -6.20 6.95
C MET A 160 -42.72 -7.09 5.90
N ASP A 161 -42.04 -8.14 5.41
CA ASP A 161 -42.63 -9.06 4.44
C ASP A 161 -43.78 -9.87 5.05
N ASN A 162 -43.61 -10.35 6.29
CA ASN A 162 -44.68 -11.01 7.04
C ASN A 162 -45.89 -10.09 7.24
N TYR A 163 -45.64 -8.84 7.64
CA TYR A 163 -46.70 -7.84 7.78
C TYR A 163 -47.43 -7.60 6.45
N ARG A 164 -46.69 -7.43 5.34
CA ARG A 164 -47.24 -7.26 3.99
C ARG A 164 -48.12 -8.45 3.58
N ARG A 165 -47.66 -9.68 3.78
CA ARG A 165 -48.43 -10.90 3.47
C ARG A 165 -49.71 -10.98 4.27
N ASN A 166 -49.64 -10.74 5.58
CA ASN A 166 -50.81 -10.77 6.46
C ASN A 166 -51.84 -9.70 6.10
N LEU A 167 -51.38 -8.48 5.79
CA LEU A 167 -52.25 -7.41 5.32
C LEU A 167 -52.93 -7.78 4.00
N SER A 168 -52.17 -8.32 3.03
CA SER A 168 -52.71 -8.77 1.74
C SER A 168 -53.78 -9.85 1.93
N ASN A 169 -53.50 -10.88 2.71
CA ASN A 169 -54.46 -11.95 3.01
C ASN A 169 -55.73 -11.41 3.69
N THR A 170 -55.57 -10.49 4.63
CA THR A 170 -56.70 -9.84 5.33
C THR A 170 -57.57 -9.04 4.36
N LEU A 171 -56.96 -8.27 3.47
CA LEU A 171 -57.67 -7.47 2.46
C LEU A 171 -58.42 -8.37 1.47
N ILE A 172 -57.78 -9.44 0.98
CA ILE A 172 -58.40 -10.43 0.11
C ILE A 172 -59.61 -11.07 0.80
N SER A 173 -59.45 -11.52 2.06
CA SER A 173 -60.53 -12.12 2.84
C SER A 173 -61.73 -11.17 3.02
N LYS A 174 -61.47 -9.91 3.37
CA LYS A 174 -62.52 -8.88 3.49
C LYS A 174 -63.21 -8.61 2.15
N PHE A 175 -62.47 -8.55 1.05
CA PHE A 175 -63.02 -8.32 -0.28
C PHE A 175 -63.96 -9.46 -0.70
N VAL A 176 -63.53 -10.71 -0.53
CA VAL A 176 -64.35 -11.90 -0.83
C VAL A 176 -65.64 -11.91 0.01
N ALA A 177 -65.56 -11.60 1.31
CA ALA A 177 -66.72 -11.52 2.18
C ALA A 177 -67.75 -10.46 1.71
N ILE A 178 -67.29 -9.32 1.21
CA ILE A 178 -68.15 -8.28 0.64
C ILE A 178 -68.81 -8.74 -0.66
N GLN A 179 -68.05 -9.38 -1.57
CA GLN A 179 -68.59 -9.92 -2.81
C GLN A 179 -69.67 -10.97 -2.54
N ASN A 180 -69.42 -11.91 -1.63
CA ASN A 180 -70.37 -12.97 -1.29
C ASN A 180 -71.67 -12.41 -0.68
N ARG A 181 -71.60 -11.33 0.12
CA ARG A 181 -72.82 -10.67 0.62
C ARG A 181 -73.65 -10.01 -0.49
N LYS A 182 -73.00 -9.50 -1.55
CA LYS A 182 -73.69 -8.87 -2.69
C LYS A 182 -74.33 -9.89 -3.64
N THR A 183 -73.77 -11.10 -3.75
CA THR A 183 -74.31 -12.16 -4.61
C THR A 183 -75.37 -13.03 -3.94
N SER A 184 -75.47 -12.97 -2.60
CA SER A 184 -76.46 -13.71 -1.80
C SER A 184 -77.72 -12.88 -1.46
N SER A 185 -77.83 -11.68 -2.01
CA SER A 185 -78.98 -10.77 -1.93
C SER A 185 -79.64 -10.64 -3.29
#